data_AF-A0ABD6QRN9-F1
#
_entry.id   AF-A0ABD6QRN9-F1
#
_cell.length_a   1.000
_cell.length_b   1.000
_cell.length_c   1.000
_cell.angle_alpha   90.00
_cell.angle_beta   90.00
_cell.angle_gamma   90.00
#
_symmetry.space_group_name_H-M   'P 1'
#
loop_
_entity.id
_entity.type
_entity.pdbx_description
1 polymer ?
#
loop_
_entity_poly.entity_id
_entity_poly.type
_entity_poly.pdbx_seq_one_letter_code
_entity_poly.pdbx_strand_id
1 'polypeptide(L)' 'MVWAVSEPLVTRQKPRGGDVELADLTLIVRPHWSKVRTFTEAQRAEAEAYAAEHGAEVESLPLPMPGA' A
#
# COMPACT_ATOMS: atom_id res chain seq x y z
N MET A 1 22.23 -31.12 -2.38
CA MET A 1 21.11 -30.42 -1.72
C MET A 1 20.65 -29.28 -2.61
N VAL A 2 19.47 -29.37 -3.23
CA VAL A 2 18.81 -28.23 -3.89
C VAL A 2 17.65 -27.80 -3.01
N TRP A 3 17.63 -26.53 -2.60
CA TRP A 3 16.58 -26.00 -1.72
C TRP A 3 15.36 -25.66 -2.59
N ALA A 4 14.21 -26.21 -2.25
CA ALA A 4 12.95 -25.82 -2.87
C ALA A 4 12.63 -24.37 -2.46
N VAL A 5 12.61 -23.46 -3.42
CA VAL A 5 12.03 -22.12 -3.23
C VAL A 5 10.53 -22.32 -3.01
N SER A 6 10.07 -22.17 -1.78
CA SER A 6 8.63 -22.12 -1.49
C SER A 6 8.03 -20.95 -2.26
N GLU A 7 7.12 -21.24 -3.19
CA GLU A 7 6.32 -20.23 -3.86
C GLU A 7 5.58 -19.38 -2.81
N PRO A 8 5.53 -18.04 -2.96
CA PRO A 8 4.76 -17.23 -2.03
C PRO A 8 3.29 -17.64 -2.12
N LEU A 9 2.69 -17.99 -0.99
CA LEU A 9 1.25 -18.22 -0.85
C LEU A 9 0.52 -16.89 -1.13
N VAL A 10 0.33 -16.56 -2.41
CA VAL A 10 -0.38 -15.35 -2.82
C VAL A 10 -1.88 -15.62 -2.76
N THR A 11 -2.48 -15.32 -1.62
CA THR A 11 -3.94 -15.31 -1.48
C THR A 11 -4.49 -14.04 -2.10
N ARG A 12 -5.07 -14.13 -3.30
CA ARG A 12 -5.86 -13.03 -3.89
C ARG A 12 -7.19 -12.90 -3.14
N GLN A 13 -7.31 -11.92 -2.26
CA GLN A 13 -8.60 -11.56 -1.67
C GLN A 13 -9.47 -10.84 -2.70
N LYS A 14 -10.74 -11.28 -2.82
CA LYS A 14 -11.77 -10.49 -3.50
C LYS A 14 -12.01 -9.20 -2.71
N PRO A 15 -12.05 -8.03 -3.36
CA PRO A 15 -12.45 -6.79 -2.69
C PRO A 15 -13.87 -6.98 -2.14
N ARG A 16 -14.07 -6.64 -0.87
CA ARG A 16 -15.40 -6.61 -0.27
C ARG A 16 -16.13 -5.45 -0.94
N GLY A 17 -17.02 -5.75 -1.88
CA GLY A 17 -17.83 -4.74 -2.57
C GLY A 17 -18.84 -4.15 -1.58
N GLY A 18 -18.62 -2.89 -1.22
CA GLY A 18 -19.52 -2.06 -0.42
C GLY A 18 -19.45 -0.62 -0.90
N ASP A 19 -20.33 0.24 -0.42
CA ASP A 19 -20.23 1.69 -0.61
C ASP A 19 -19.06 2.17 0.26
N VAL A 20 -17.91 2.43 -0.36
CA VAL A 20 -16.65 2.81 0.31
C VAL A 20 -16.37 4.24 -0.08
N GLU A 21 -16.33 5.14 0.90
CA GLU A 21 -15.94 6.52 0.65
C GLU A 21 -14.44 6.59 0.36
N LEU A 22 -14.01 7.58 -0.44
CA LEU A 22 -12.59 7.79 -0.74
C LEU A 22 -11.74 7.89 0.54
N ALA A 23 -12.31 8.43 1.62
CA ALA A 23 -11.68 8.56 2.92
C ALA A 23 -11.26 7.22 3.56
N ASP A 24 -11.95 6.13 3.21
CA ASP A 24 -11.73 4.79 3.75
C ASP A 24 -10.68 4.00 2.94
N LEU A 25 -10.21 4.55 1.82
CA LEU A 25 -9.19 3.90 1.01
C LEU A 25 -7.83 3.89 1.72
N THR A 26 -7.11 2.79 1.59
CA THR A 26 -5.80 2.59 2.22
C THR A 26 -4.69 3.16 1.35
N LEU A 27 -3.82 3.96 1.96
CA LEU A 27 -2.55 4.46 1.42
C LEU A 27 -1.40 3.58 1.91
N ILE A 28 -0.45 3.25 1.04
CA ILE A 28 0.76 2.50 1.40
C ILE A 28 1.98 3.42 1.28
N VAL A 29 2.76 3.53 2.35
CA VAL A 29 4.02 4.28 2.35
C VAL A 29 5.20 3.31 2.43
N ARG A 30 6.11 3.41 1.45
CA ARG A 30 7.26 2.51 1.27
C ARG A 30 8.60 3.20 1.55
N PRO A 31 9.10 3.17 2.79
CA PRO A 31 10.42 3.70 3.12
C PRO A 31 11.54 2.74 2.66
N HIS A 32 12.67 3.28 2.21
CA HIS A 32 13.78 2.51 1.64
C HIS A 32 14.49 1.59 2.66
N TRP A 33 14.53 1.97 3.94
CA TRP A 33 15.24 1.22 5.00
C TRP A 33 14.36 0.81 6.18
N SER A 34 13.02 0.97 6.09
CA SER A 34 12.11 0.77 7.23
C SER A 34 10.89 -0.08 6.84
N LYS A 35 10.06 -0.43 7.82
CA LYS A 35 8.84 -1.22 7.61
C LYS A 35 7.82 -0.40 6.82
N VAL A 36 7.21 -1.03 5.82
CA VAL A 36 6.07 -0.47 5.08
C VAL A 36 4.93 -0.17 6.06
N ARG A 37 4.43 1.06 6.02
CA ARG A 37 3.28 1.51 6.83
C ARG A 37 2.08 1.80 5.96
N THR A 38 0.90 1.53 6.50
CA THR A 38 -0.37 1.75 5.83
C THR A 38 -1.17 2.81 6.59
N PHE A 39 -1.73 3.76 5.86
CA PHE A 39 -2.59 4.83 6.37
C PHE A 39 -3.94 4.78 5.64
N THR A 40 -4.93 5.54 6.10
CA THR A 40 -6.13 5.82 5.30
C THR A 40 -5.99 7.15 4.56
N GLU A 41 -6.83 7.39 3.55
CA GLU A 41 -6.88 8.68 2.83
C GLU A 41 -7.19 9.85 3.77
N ALA A 42 -8.04 9.63 4.79
CA ALA A 42 -8.30 10.61 5.85
C ALA A 42 -7.01 11.02 6.62
N GLN A 43 -5.99 10.15 6.63
CA GLN A 43 -4.70 10.35 7.27
C GLN A 43 -3.62 10.81 6.29
N ARG A 44 -3.97 11.35 5.11
CA ARG A 44 -3.00 11.75 4.08
C ARG A 44 -1.92 12.70 4.62
N ALA A 45 -2.28 13.66 5.48
CA ALA A 45 -1.31 14.59 6.06
C ALA A 45 -0.24 13.86 6.91
N GLU A 46 -0.64 12.83 7.66
CA GLU A 46 0.28 12.00 8.46
C GLU A 46 1.13 11.09 7.57
N ALA A 47 0.55 10.56 6.50
CA ALA A 47 1.26 9.75 5.51
C ALA A 47 2.35 10.55 4.78
N GLU A 48 2.05 11.79 4.39
CA GLU A 48 3.00 12.71 3.74
C GLU A 48 4.13 13.12 4.69
N ALA A 49 3.81 13.42 5.95
CA ALA A 49 4.83 13.72 6.95
C ALA A 49 5.78 12.52 7.16
N TYR A 50 5.23 11.32 7.31
CA TYR A 50 6.02 10.09 7.44
C TYR A 50 6.88 9.81 6.21
N ALA A 51 6.34 10.09 5.01
CA ALA A 51 7.07 9.92 3.77
C ALA A 51 8.25 10.91 3.65
N ALA A 52 8.03 12.18 3.97
CA ALA A 52 9.08 13.21 3.97
C ALA A 52 10.18 12.89 5.00
N GLU A 53 9.82 12.42 6.19
CA GLU A 53 10.78 12.06 7.25
C GLU A 53 11.66 10.87 6.88
N HIS A 54 11.20 9.96 6.01
CA HIS A 54 11.88 8.70 5.72
C HIS A 54 12.33 8.56 4.26
N GLY A 55 12.20 9.61 3.45
CA GLY A 55 12.51 9.58 2.02
C GLY A 55 11.68 8.53 1.27
N ALA A 56 10.41 8.37 1.66
CA ALA A 56 9.48 7.42 1.09
C ALA A 56 8.50 8.10 0.12
N GLU A 57 7.74 7.30 -0.60
CA GLU A 57 6.62 7.77 -1.44
C GLU A 57 5.29 7.26 -0.91
N VAL A 58 4.25 8.08 -1.03
CA VAL A 58 2.86 7.72 -0.71
C VAL A 58 2.19 7.20 -1.98
N GLU A 59 1.88 5.91 -2.04
CA GLU A 59 1.11 5.31 -3.14
C GLU A 59 -0.38 5.26 -2.76
N SER A 60 -1.24 5.92 -3.56
CA SER A 60 -2.70 5.84 -3.44
C SER A 60 -3.26 4.62 -4.17
N LEU A 61 -4.12 3.86 -3.50
CA LEU A 61 -4.84 2.73 -4.07
C LEU A 61 -6.31 3.08 -4.27
N PRO A 62 -6.97 2.59 -5.34
CA PRO A 62 -6.45 1.66 -6.35
C PRO A 62 -5.46 2.33 -7.33
N LEU A 63 -4.42 1.58 -7.73
CA LEU A 63 -3.47 2.07 -8.72
C LEU A 63 -4.23 2.46 -10.01
N PRO A 64 -3.92 3.61 -10.62
CA PRO A 64 -4.48 3.94 -11.93
C PRO A 64 -4.13 2.83 -12.92
N MET A 65 -5.08 2.47 -13.79
CA MET A 65 -4.84 1.46 -14.82
C MET A 65 -3.59 1.85 -15.62
N PRO A 66 -2.63 0.94 -15.83
CA PRO A 66 -1.47 1.24 -16.67
C PRO A 66 -1.94 1.46 -18.11
N GLY A 67 -1.96 2.71 -18.57
CA GLY A 67 -2.22 3.08 -19.98
C GLY A 67 -3.54 3.78 -20.29
N ALA A 68 -4.08 4.63 -19.40
CA ALA A 68 -5.17 5.56 -19.74
C ALA A 68 -4.64 6.91 -20.25
#